data_AF-A0AA35WHN9-F1
#
_entry.id   AF-A0AA35WHN9-F1
#
_cell.length_a   1.000
_cell.length_b   1.000
_cell.length_c   1.000
_cell.angle_alpha   90.00
_cell.angle_beta   90.00
_cell.angle_gamma   90.00
#
_symmetry.space_group_name_H-M   'P 1'
#
loop_
_entity.id
_entity.type
_entity.pdbx_description
1 polymer ?
#
loop_
_entity_poly.entity_id
_entity_poly.type
_entity_poly.pdbx_seq_one_letter_code
_entity_poly.pdbx_strand_id
1 'polypeptide(L)'
;MDKSLTILQGKRVYIWPTHICQEGNQQWLMGTDLVFLNPNGAWSRLGVESELGIQRITAEETYLKFIFPNFFKMSKKDRYLHLKYIHDYLFDGNFAIQKNNLPARNFIAGLKNVSCIGNDGEQLKPVCHFFTHQKKVFQTFPDHFPTLPKDLLKGEVKYWMPFFKKIGLQDTVNRDTFVTLCQYVAAGKLREKTTTGSKILLDYLFSTEEAKHHGFHQNLNLLGTISQIPFVCPVPVPELEWIHKVPPTPNKVILANKEEVPLCKLSGCCVAEFKHLLWPVKLIVDISDSDEVPQVLKILNIAANPTATDLVASVKCIAKTCFSDPKLFKYTAPQCKSGHKKLMDVMTKIFLHLQKFQDNIDFTELQHLPCVPVYAISDEDDSGQYPVLVKPHCVVFRPTDDTKPYYPFLHSVGNTLYPARGLLEKLGIQDSLELEHMRLVLELAFTTSESGNVELEPNTMEVVSCAVVEINTLLDKNKKKRKNQMGEDLLVEKLKPLYLSGTDKRMHPVDSLVYTSIRHVNLGDTDLYLLWTPRTRDVYPERFCKLLPNVLRPKALSELCIRKVSESCVECKKDSIPKHVSEFQRSMTFPNLQHSLYLAENQQFPPL
;
A
#
# COMPACT_ATOMS: atom_id res chain seq x y z
N MET A 1 35.94 -43.05 -66.63
CA MET A 1 34.84 -42.11 -66.91
C MET A 1 33.74 -42.90 -67.57
N ASP A 2 32.73 -43.25 -66.78
CA ASP A 2 31.53 -43.91 -67.30
C ASP A 2 30.71 -42.86 -68.06
N LYS A 3 30.64 -42.97 -69.38
CA LYS A 3 29.92 -42.02 -70.23
C LYS A 3 28.44 -42.43 -70.23
N SER A 4 27.70 -42.01 -69.21
CA SER A 4 26.25 -42.15 -69.22
C SER A 4 25.66 -41.27 -70.33
N LEU A 5 25.09 -41.90 -71.36
CA LEU A 5 24.31 -41.23 -72.39
C LEU A 5 23.00 -40.72 -71.77
N THR A 6 22.83 -39.41 -71.73
CA THR A 6 21.57 -38.79 -71.28
C THR A 6 20.68 -38.51 -72.48
N ILE A 7 19.62 -39.31 -72.66
CA ILE A 7 18.60 -39.08 -73.68
C ILE A 7 17.70 -37.91 -73.23
N LEU A 8 17.60 -36.87 -74.06
CA LEU A 8 16.78 -35.66 -73.81
C LEU A 8 15.36 -35.77 -74.37
N GLN A 9 15.12 -36.71 -75.29
CA GLN A 9 13.81 -36.88 -75.93
C GLN A 9 12.73 -37.21 -74.90
N GLY A 10 11.62 -36.46 -74.93
CA GLY A 10 10.50 -36.60 -73.99
C GLY A 10 10.72 -35.93 -72.62
N LYS A 11 11.88 -35.31 -72.39
CA LYS A 11 12.20 -34.64 -71.12
C LYS A 11 12.02 -33.13 -71.21
N ARG A 12 11.70 -32.51 -70.07
CA ARG A 12 11.71 -31.06 -69.91
C ARG A 12 13.12 -30.62 -69.51
N VAL A 13 13.75 -29.85 -70.39
CA VAL A 13 15.16 -29.47 -70.26
C VAL A 13 15.28 -28.01 -69.82
N TYR A 14 15.98 -27.76 -68.73
CA TYR A 14 16.27 -26.44 -68.18
C TYR A 14 17.78 -26.20 -68.12
N ILE A 15 18.20 -24.94 -68.07
CA ILE A 15 19.58 -24.57 -67.75
C ILE A 15 19.64 -24.17 -66.27
N TRP A 16 20.61 -24.70 -65.53
CA TRP A 16 20.84 -24.25 -64.15
C TRP A 16 21.14 -22.75 -64.11
N PRO A 17 20.48 -21.97 -63.24
CA PRO A 17 20.90 -20.61 -62.95
C PRO A 17 22.36 -20.59 -62.46
N THR A 18 23.13 -19.60 -62.91
CA THR A 18 24.54 -19.47 -62.52
C THR A 18 24.67 -19.35 -61.01
N HIS A 19 25.61 -20.10 -60.42
CA HIS A 19 25.91 -20.10 -58.99
C HIS A 19 24.80 -20.56 -58.04
N ILE A 20 23.69 -21.15 -58.51
CA ILE A 20 22.67 -21.70 -57.62
C ILE A 20 23.23 -22.86 -56.76
N CYS A 21 22.77 -22.96 -55.51
CA CYS A 21 23.03 -24.14 -54.69
C CYS A 21 22.39 -25.39 -55.32
N GLN A 22 23.19 -26.45 -55.49
CA GLN A 22 22.79 -27.71 -56.13
C GLN A 22 22.83 -28.91 -55.16
N GLU A 23 23.03 -28.68 -53.87
CA GLU A 23 23.13 -29.74 -52.87
C GLU A 23 21.83 -30.53 -52.75
N GLY A 24 21.90 -31.84 -52.55
CA GLY A 24 20.71 -32.70 -52.45
C GLY A 24 19.84 -32.77 -53.71
N ASN A 25 20.26 -32.18 -54.85
CA ASN A 25 19.43 -32.15 -56.06
C ASN A 25 19.15 -33.53 -56.65
N GLN A 26 20.09 -34.45 -56.53
CA GLN A 26 19.95 -35.85 -56.94
C GLN A 26 18.74 -36.51 -56.28
N GLN A 27 18.44 -36.17 -55.02
CA GLN A 27 17.36 -36.79 -54.25
C GLN A 27 15.95 -36.46 -54.78
N TRP A 28 15.80 -35.35 -55.50
CA TRP A 28 14.51 -34.97 -56.10
C TRP A 28 14.51 -35.02 -57.63
N LEU A 29 15.68 -35.06 -58.28
CA LEU A 29 15.81 -35.25 -59.73
C LEU A 29 15.72 -36.71 -60.16
N MET A 30 16.12 -37.66 -59.30
CA MET A 30 16.07 -39.09 -59.62
C MET A 30 14.66 -39.54 -60.00
N GLY A 31 14.53 -40.16 -61.17
CA GLY A 31 13.26 -40.70 -61.67
C GLY A 31 12.29 -39.65 -62.23
N THR A 32 12.72 -38.41 -62.45
CA THR A 32 11.89 -37.35 -63.06
C THR A 32 12.22 -37.14 -64.53
N ASP A 33 11.26 -36.61 -65.29
CA ASP A 33 11.46 -36.17 -66.68
C ASP A 33 12.15 -34.79 -66.78
N LEU A 34 12.83 -34.34 -65.71
CA LEU A 34 13.53 -33.07 -65.66
C LEU A 34 15.02 -33.28 -65.93
N VAL A 35 15.58 -32.48 -66.82
CA VAL A 35 17.04 -32.42 -67.04
C VAL A 35 17.50 -30.99 -66.84
N PHE A 36 18.50 -30.80 -65.99
CA PHE A 36 19.15 -29.51 -65.83
C PHE A 36 20.55 -29.55 -66.44
N LEU A 37 20.78 -28.70 -67.45
CA LEU A 37 22.06 -28.55 -68.12
C LEU A 37 22.94 -27.53 -67.39
N ASN A 38 24.26 -27.78 -67.39
CA ASN A 38 25.22 -26.81 -66.87
C ASN A 38 25.28 -25.60 -67.81
N PRO A 39 25.12 -24.34 -67.34
CA PRO A 39 25.14 -23.14 -68.18
C PRO A 39 26.37 -23.01 -69.09
N ASN A 40 27.53 -23.55 -68.69
CA ASN A 40 28.77 -23.50 -69.47
C ASN A 40 29.13 -24.83 -70.15
N GLY A 41 28.13 -25.70 -70.38
CA GLY A 41 28.34 -27.00 -71.01
C GLY A 41 28.60 -26.92 -72.51
N ALA A 42 29.27 -27.96 -73.05
CA ALA A 42 29.56 -28.08 -74.48
C ALA A 42 28.31 -28.18 -75.37
N TRP A 43 27.14 -28.46 -74.78
CA TRP A 43 25.83 -28.48 -75.46
C TRP A 43 25.46 -27.12 -76.06
N SER A 44 26.00 -26.02 -75.53
CA SER A 44 25.80 -24.67 -76.07
C SER A 44 26.29 -24.51 -77.52
N ARG A 45 27.12 -25.43 -78.02
CA ARG A 45 27.61 -25.48 -79.40
C ARG A 45 26.66 -26.18 -80.37
N LEU A 46 25.61 -26.83 -79.86
CA LEU A 46 24.71 -27.68 -80.66
C LEU A 46 23.60 -26.90 -81.39
N GLY A 47 23.32 -25.65 -80.99
CA GLY A 47 22.28 -24.83 -81.62
C GLY A 47 21.68 -23.80 -80.68
N VAL A 48 20.62 -23.12 -81.13
CA VAL A 48 19.88 -22.13 -80.33
C VAL A 48 19.00 -22.84 -79.30
N GLU A 49 19.00 -22.37 -78.06
CA GLU A 49 18.29 -23.00 -76.92
C GLU A 49 16.81 -23.29 -77.23
N SER A 50 16.12 -22.37 -77.90
CA SER A 50 14.70 -22.51 -78.26
C SER A 50 14.43 -23.66 -79.25
N GLU A 51 15.35 -23.90 -80.18
CA GLU A 51 15.24 -24.98 -81.18
C GLU A 51 15.46 -26.36 -80.54
N LEU A 52 16.27 -26.40 -79.48
CA LEU A 52 16.52 -27.60 -78.69
C LEU A 52 15.46 -27.83 -77.59
N GLY A 53 14.45 -26.96 -77.50
CA GLY A 53 13.42 -27.02 -76.45
C GLY A 53 13.97 -26.76 -75.03
N ILE A 54 15.14 -26.13 -74.92
CA ILE A 54 15.80 -25.83 -73.66
C ILE A 54 15.22 -24.53 -73.08
N GLN A 55 14.80 -24.57 -71.82
CA GLN A 55 14.23 -23.42 -71.14
C GLN A 55 15.22 -22.79 -70.16
N ARG A 56 15.33 -21.45 -70.18
CA ARG A 56 15.99 -20.70 -69.11
C ARG A 56 15.04 -20.52 -67.94
N ILE A 57 15.58 -20.64 -66.74
CA ILE A 57 14.85 -20.44 -65.49
C ILE A 57 15.69 -19.58 -64.56
N THR A 58 15.08 -18.71 -63.76
CA THR A 58 15.82 -17.93 -62.77
C THR A 58 16.06 -18.74 -61.48
N ALA A 59 16.93 -18.23 -60.60
CA ALA A 59 17.16 -18.86 -59.30
C ALA A 59 15.87 -18.93 -58.48
N GLU A 60 15.12 -17.83 -58.42
CA GLU A 60 13.85 -17.72 -57.69
C GLU A 60 12.80 -18.70 -58.23
N GLU A 61 12.65 -18.78 -59.55
CA GLU A 61 11.72 -19.72 -60.17
C GLU A 61 12.14 -21.17 -59.95
N THR A 62 13.44 -21.46 -59.97
CA THR A 62 13.97 -22.80 -59.69
C THR A 62 13.63 -23.22 -58.26
N TYR A 63 13.80 -22.32 -57.30
CA TYR A 63 13.41 -22.56 -55.92
C TYR A 63 11.91 -22.78 -55.77
N LEU A 64 11.08 -21.89 -56.33
CA LEU A 64 9.62 -21.98 -56.21
C LEU A 64 9.03 -23.24 -56.87
N LYS A 65 9.50 -23.58 -58.09
CA LYS A 65 8.91 -24.67 -58.88
C LYS A 65 9.46 -26.05 -58.51
N PHE A 66 10.73 -26.14 -58.11
CA PHE A 66 11.42 -27.43 -58.03
C PHE A 66 12.03 -27.71 -56.67
N ILE A 67 12.76 -26.75 -56.08
CA ILE A 67 13.51 -27.01 -54.84
C ILE A 67 12.56 -27.01 -53.64
N PHE A 68 11.81 -25.93 -53.39
CA PHE A 68 10.91 -25.80 -52.24
C PHE A 68 9.90 -26.96 -52.09
N PRO A 69 9.21 -27.41 -53.16
CA PRO A 69 8.30 -28.55 -53.05
C PRO A 69 8.99 -29.85 -52.62
N ASN A 70 10.30 -29.96 -52.77
CA ASN A 70 11.07 -31.17 -52.48
C ASN A 70 12.02 -31.02 -51.27
N PHE A 71 11.95 -29.93 -50.50
CA PHE A 71 12.80 -29.72 -49.31
C PHE A 71 12.74 -30.89 -48.30
N PHE A 72 11.59 -31.57 -48.21
CA PHE A 72 11.39 -32.71 -47.32
C PHE A 72 12.20 -33.96 -47.72
N LYS A 73 12.61 -34.06 -48.99
CA LYS A 73 13.46 -35.17 -49.48
C LYS A 73 14.94 -34.94 -49.19
N MET A 74 15.32 -33.70 -48.85
CA MET A 74 16.70 -33.29 -48.64
C MET A 74 17.23 -33.76 -47.29
N SER A 75 18.57 -33.85 -47.13
CA SER A 75 19.14 -33.97 -45.79
C SER A 75 19.12 -32.61 -45.06
N LYS A 76 19.22 -32.62 -43.73
CA LYS A 76 19.32 -31.40 -42.92
C LYS A 76 20.49 -30.51 -43.33
N LYS A 77 21.61 -31.12 -43.73
CA LYS A 77 22.80 -30.41 -44.22
C LYS A 77 22.51 -29.70 -45.54
N ASP A 78 21.85 -30.37 -46.48
CA ASP A 78 21.54 -29.80 -47.80
C ASP A 78 20.52 -28.66 -47.67
N ARG A 79 19.48 -28.84 -46.85
CA ARG A 79 18.52 -27.77 -46.52
C ARG A 79 19.22 -26.53 -45.95
N TYR A 80 20.18 -26.72 -45.04
CA TYR A 80 20.96 -25.61 -44.48
C TYR A 80 21.75 -24.86 -45.56
N LEU A 81 22.40 -25.58 -46.48
CA LEU A 81 23.18 -24.96 -47.57
C LEU A 81 22.28 -24.18 -48.54
N HIS A 82 21.08 -24.69 -48.82
CA HIS A 82 20.08 -23.94 -49.57
C HIS A 82 19.62 -22.68 -48.84
N LEU A 83 19.28 -22.77 -47.55
CA LEU A 83 18.89 -21.60 -46.76
C LEU A 83 20.02 -20.56 -46.68
N LYS A 84 21.27 -21.02 -46.55
CA LYS A 84 22.45 -20.15 -46.54
C LYS A 84 22.65 -19.46 -47.89
N TYR A 85 22.49 -20.20 -48.98
CA TYR A 85 22.53 -19.61 -50.32
C TYR A 85 21.45 -18.55 -50.52
N ILE A 86 20.21 -18.86 -50.10
CA ILE A 86 19.10 -17.90 -50.17
C ILE A 86 19.45 -16.66 -49.36
N HIS A 87 19.96 -16.83 -48.14
CA HIS A 87 20.42 -15.74 -47.28
C HIS A 87 21.49 -14.86 -47.97
N ASP A 88 22.58 -15.47 -48.42
CA ASP A 88 23.76 -14.74 -48.91
C ASP A 88 23.57 -14.10 -50.28
N TYR A 89 22.79 -14.73 -51.17
CA TYR A 89 22.75 -14.35 -52.59
C TYR A 89 21.36 -13.95 -53.09
N LEU A 90 20.30 -14.50 -52.51
CA LEU A 90 18.91 -14.17 -52.89
C LEU A 90 18.23 -13.25 -51.88
N PHE A 91 18.89 -12.88 -50.79
CA PHE A 91 18.30 -12.09 -49.72
C PHE A 91 19.14 -10.85 -49.40
N ASP A 92 20.48 -10.91 -49.50
CA ASP A 92 21.37 -9.79 -49.17
C ASP A 92 21.45 -8.70 -50.27
N GLY A 93 21.60 -7.43 -49.84
CA GLY A 93 21.96 -6.25 -50.65
C GLY A 93 20.88 -5.58 -51.52
N ASN A 94 20.13 -6.31 -52.37
CA ASN A 94 19.28 -5.69 -53.41
C ASN A 94 17.76 -5.80 -53.21
N PHE A 95 17.30 -6.59 -52.23
CA PHE A 95 15.86 -6.77 -51.96
C PHE A 95 15.18 -5.57 -51.28
N ALA A 96 15.95 -4.68 -50.64
CA ALA A 96 15.42 -3.43 -50.08
C ALA A 96 14.95 -2.44 -51.17
N ILE A 97 15.57 -2.49 -52.35
CA ILE A 97 15.25 -1.64 -53.51
C ILE A 97 14.05 -2.20 -54.29
N GLN A 98 13.78 -3.50 -54.18
CA GLN A 98 12.76 -4.22 -54.96
C GLN A 98 11.42 -4.42 -54.24
N LYS A 99 11.06 -3.57 -53.27
CA LYS A 99 9.77 -3.66 -52.56
C LYS A 99 8.55 -3.68 -53.50
N ASN A 100 8.66 -3.18 -54.74
CA ASN A 100 7.61 -3.18 -55.76
C ASN A 100 7.78 -4.23 -56.87
N ASN A 101 8.79 -5.09 -56.80
CA ASN A 101 9.02 -6.14 -57.81
C ASN A 101 8.17 -7.38 -57.49
N LEU A 102 7.19 -7.69 -58.33
CA LEU A 102 6.25 -8.81 -58.14
C LEU A 102 6.95 -10.19 -57.98
N PRO A 103 7.98 -10.55 -58.77
CA PRO A 103 8.73 -11.80 -58.61
C PRO A 103 9.42 -11.94 -57.26
N ALA A 104 10.04 -10.86 -56.76
CA ALA A 104 10.68 -10.83 -55.44
C ALA A 104 9.65 -11.05 -54.31
N ARG A 105 8.47 -10.43 -54.40
CA ARG A 105 7.37 -10.65 -53.45
C ARG A 105 6.87 -12.09 -53.49
N ASN A 106 6.69 -12.66 -54.68
CA ASN A 106 6.26 -14.04 -54.87
C ASN A 106 7.28 -15.03 -54.30
N PHE A 107 8.57 -14.76 -54.49
CA PHE A 107 9.63 -15.57 -53.91
C PHE A 107 9.60 -15.58 -52.39
N ILE A 108 9.50 -14.40 -51.75
CA ILE A 108 9.40 -14.30 -50.28
C ILE A 108 8.11 -14.97 -49.78
N ALA A 109 6.98 -14.77 -50.46
CA ALA A 109 5.71 -15.41 -50.11
C ALA A 109 5.81 -16.95 -50.19
N GLY A 110 6.47 -17.47 -51.21
CA GLY A 110 6.79 -18.88 -51.33
C GLY A 110 7.68 -19.35 -50.18
N LEU A 111 8.80 -18.66 -49.95
CA LEU A 111 9.78 -18.97 -48.90
C LEU A 111 9.17 -19.02 -47.49
N LYS A 112 8.24 -18.10 -47.17
CA LYS A 112 7.53 -18.06 -45.88
C LYS A 112 6.75 -19.35 -45.58
N ASN A 113 6.26 -20.02 -46.62
CA ASN A 113 5.44 -21.22 -46.49
C ASN A 113 6.27 -22.52 -46.60
N VAL A 114 7.57 -22.42 -46.89
CA VAL A 114 8.42 -23.60 -47.04
C VAL A 114 8.63 -24.25 -45.69
N SER A 115 8.27 -25.53 -45.61
CA SER A 115 8.61 -26.37 -44.48
C SER A 115 10.08 -26.78 -44.58
N CYS A 116 10.97 -26.04 -43.91
CA CYS A 116 12.42 -26.18 -44.04
C CYS A 116 13.15 -26.54 -42.74
N ILE A 117 12.46 -26.52 -41.59
CA ILE A 117 13.07 -26.74 -40.28
C ILE A 117 12.57 -28.06 -39.69
N GLY A 118 13.50 -28.94 -39.31
CA GLY A 118 13.25 -30.25 -38.70
C GLY A 118 14.43 -31.19 -38.91
N ASN A 119 14.46 -32.30 -38.17
CA ASN A 119 15.47 -33.35 -38.40
C ASN A 119 15.09 -34.24 -39.59
N ASP A 120 16.04 -35.08 -40.00
CA ASP A 120 15.81 -36.02 -41.09
C ASP A 120 14.81 -37.10 -40.66
N GLY A 121 13.78 -37.32 -41.49
CA GLY A 121 12.68 -38.23 -41.20
C GLY A 121 11.55 -37.65 -40.34
N GLU A 122 11.70 -36.44 -39.81
CA GLU A 122 10.63 -35.73 -39.09
C GLU A 122 9.79 -34.86 -40.03
N GLN A 123 8.57 -34.51 -39.59
CA GLN A 123 7.75 -33.54 -40.31
C GLN A 123 8.42 -32.15 -40.24
N LEU A 124 8.91 -31.67 -41.38
CA LEU A 124 9.43 -30.30 -41.48
C LEU A 124 8.32 -29.28 -41.19
N LYS A 125 8.71 -28.19 -40.54
CA LYS A 125 7.84 -27.06 -40.24
C LYS A 125 8.36 -25.78 -40.90
N PRO A 126 7.47 -24.85 -41.25
CA PRO A 126 7.86 -23.54 -41.73
C PRO A 126 8.40 -22.67 -40.59
N VAL A 127 9.16 -21.63 -40.93
CA VAL A 127 9.77 -20.72 -39.93
C VAL A 127 8.71 -20.04 -39.06
N CYS A 128 7.55 -19.73 -39.62
CA CYS A 128 6.44 -19.12 -38.90
C CYS A 128 5.84 -19.99 -37.80
N HIS A 129 6.18 -21.28 -37.74
CA HIS A 129 5.80 -22.13 -36.62
C HIS A 129 6.60 -21.81 -35.35
N PHE A 130 7.78 -21.19 -35.47
CA PHE A 130 8.72 -21.03 -34.37
C PHE A 130 8.78 -19.60 -33.80
N PHE A 131 9.21 -19.51 -32.55
CA PHE A 131 9.48 -18.27 -31.83
C PHE A 131 10.98 -18.02 -31.67
N THR A 132 11.36 -16.74 -31.57
CA THR A 132 12.74 -16.34 -31.31
C THR A 132 13.22 -16.73 -29.91
N HIS A 133 14.51 -17.02 -29.76
CA HIS A 133 15.14 -17.18 -28.44
C HIS A 133 15.39 -15.87 -27.72
N GLN A 134 15.27 -14.73 -28.40
CA GLN A 134 15.77 -13.45 -27.87
C GLN A 134 14.86 -12.85 -26.79
N LYS A 135 13.59 -13.25 -26.71
CA LYS A 135 12.64 -12.70 -25.74
C LYS A 135 12.51 -13.60 -24.52
N LYS A 136 12.58 -13.00 -23.34
CA LYS A 136 12.49 -13.70 -22.04
C LYS A 136 11.19 -14.49 -21.91
N VAL A 137 10.06 -13.96 -22.40
CA VAL A 137 8.76 -14.64 -22.36
C VAL A 137 8.80 -16.02 -23.02
N PHE A 138 9.44 -16.16 -24.19
CA PHE A 138 9.53 -17.46 -24.87
C PHE A 138 10.44 -18.46 -24.15
N GLN A 139 11.48 -17.97 -23.49
CA GLN A 139 12.38 -18.81 -22.67
C GLN A 139 11.70 -19.30 -21.39
N THR A 140 10.79 -18.49 -20.84
CA THR A 140 10.09 -18.80 -19.60
C THR A 140 8.95 -19.78 -19.80
N PHE A 141 8.27 -19.73 -20.96
CA PHE A 141 7.12 -20.58 -21.29
C PHE A 141 7.42 -21.52 -22.49
N PRO A 142 8.43 -22.39 -22.41
CA PRO A 142 8.87 -23.20 -23.56
C PRO A 142 7.78 -24.13 -24.09
N ASP A 143 6.87 -24.62 -23.23
CA ASP A 143 5.78 -25.52 -23.62
C ASP A 143 4.72 -24.83 -24.50
N HIS A 144 4.64 -23.50 -24.45
CA HIS A 144 3.71 -22.70 -25.25
C HIS A 144 4.36 -22.13 -26.52
N PHE A 145 5.69 -22.15 -26.59
CA PHE A 145 6.45 -21.48 -27.64
C PHE A 145 7.55 -22.39 -28.19
N PRO A 146 7.27 -23.17 -29.26
CA PRO A 146 8.31 -23.92 -29.95
C PRO A 146 9.36 -22.94 -30.47
N THR A 147 10.55 -22.97 -29.90
CA THR A 147 11.64 -22.07 -30.31
C THR A 147 12.46 -22.69 -31.43
N LEU A 148 13.10 -21.84 -32.22
CA LEU A 148 13.95 -22.27 -33.33
C LEU A 148 15.03 -23.28 -32.86
N PRO A 149 15.39 -24.33 -33.60
CA PRO A 149 16.50 -25.20 -33.16
C PRO A 149 17.82 -24.41 -33.04
N LYS A 150 18.51 -24.50 -31.89
CA LYS A 150 19.74 -23.71 -31.61
C LYS A 150 20.92 -24.10 -32.50
N ASP A 151 20.97 -25.36 -32.90
CA ASP A 151 21.95 -25.94 -33.82
C ASP A 151 21.85 -25.35 -35.23
N LEU A 152 20.66 -24.94 -35.67
CA LEU A 152 20.47 -24.24 -36.95
C LEU A 152 21.23 -22.92 -36.99
N LEU A 153 21.34 -22.24 -35.85
CA LEU A 153 21.98 -20.94 -35.74
C LEU A 153 23.51 -21.04 -35.68
N LYS A 154 24.10 -22.20 -35.33
CA LYS A 154 25.56 -22.41 -35.17
C LYS A 154 26.32 -21.30 -34.42
N GLY A 155 25.65 -20.57 -33.52
CA GLY A 155 26.22 -19.40 -32.82
C GLY A 155 26.15 -18.07 -33.59
N GLU A 156 25.75 -18.07 -34.86
CA GLU A 156 25.65 -16.92 -35.76
C GLU A 156 24.26 -16.23 -35.67
N VAL A 157 23.80 -15.95 -34.45
CA VAL A 157 22.45 -15.40 -34.21
C VAL A 157 22.23 -14.07 -34.92
N LYS A 158 23.25 -13.19 -34.95
CA LYS A 158 23.15 -11.86 -35.60
C LYS A 158 22.98 -11.95 -37.11
N TYR A 159 23.55 -12.98 -37.73
CA TYR A 159 23.48 -13.22 -39.16
C TYR A 159 22.11 -13.77 -39.55
N TRP A 160 21.63 -14.80 -38.85
CA TRP A 160 20.37 -15.48 -39.20
C TRP A 160 19.09 -14.75 -38.78
N MET A 161 19.11 -13.97 -37.70
CA MET A 161 17.87 -13.44 -37.10
C MET A 161 17.10 -12.47 -38.02
N PRO A 162 17.73 -11.49 -38.69
CA PRO A 162 17.01 -10.59 -39.61
C PRO A 162 16.31 -11.35 -40.74
N PHE A 163 16.97 -12.38 -41.28
CA PHE A 163 16.42 -13.26 -42.29
C PHE A 163 15.19 -14.02 -41.77
N PHE A 164 15.32 -14.73 -40.65
CA PHE A 164 14.20 -15.50 -40.10
C PHE A 164 13.00 -14.64 -39.72
N LYS A 165 13.22 -13.45 -39.14
CA LYS A 165 12.14 -12.47 -38.88
C LYS A 165 11.42 -12.07 -40.16
N LYS A 166 12.14 -11.85 -41.26
CA LYS A 166 11.53 -11.47 -42.54
C LYS A 166 10.65 -12.56 -43.13
N ILE A 167 11.04 -13.83 -42.94
CA ILE A 167 10.30 -15.00 -43.43
C ILE A 167 9.32 -15.58 -42.40
N GLY A 168 9.04 -14.84 -41.33
CA GLY A 168 7.88 -15.07 -40.46
C GLY A 168 8.18 -15.63 -39.07
N LEU A 169 9.44 -15.69 -38.64
CA LEU A 169 9.77 -16.04 -37.26
C LEU A 169 9.02 -15.14 -36.29
N GLN A 170 8.30 -15.75 -35.35
CA GLN A 170 7.50 -15.01 -34.39
C GLN A 170 8.38 -14.40 -33.29
N ASP A 171 8.21 -13.12 -33.01
CA ASP A 171 8.92 -12.42 -31.93
C ASP A 171 7.99 -11.70 -30.95
N THR A 172 6.69 -11.99 -31.04
CA THR A 172 5.64 -11.31 -30.28
C THR A 172 4.60 -12.30 -29.76
N VAL A 173 3.93 -11.94 -28.66
CA VAL A 173 2.87 -12.75 -28.03
C VAL A 173 1.53 -12.11 -28.41
N ASN A 174 0.62 -12.89 -28.99
CA ASN A 174 -0.73 -12.40 -29.26
C ASN A 174 -1.54 -12.27 -27.95
N ARG A 175 -2.66 -11.56 -28.01
CA ARG A 175 -3.47 -11.19 -26.83
C ARG A 175 -4.05 -12.41 -26.12
N ASP A 176 -4.58 -13.38 -26.85
CA ASP A 176 -5.24 -14.57 -26.28
C ASP A 176 -4.24 -15.51 -25.62
N THR A 177 -3.08 -15.69 -26.26
CA THR A 177 -1.94 -16.41 -25.68
C THR A 177 -1.46 -15.69 -24.42
N PHE A 178 -1.36 -14.36 -24.41
CA PHE A 178 -0.96 -13.61 -23.21
C PHE A 178 -1.90 -13.85 -22.04
N VAL A 179 -3.22 -13.79 -22.25
CA VAL A 179 -4.23 -14.10 -21.21
C VAL A 179 -4.06 -15.54 -20.70
N THR A 180 -3.84 -16.48 -21.62
CA THR A 180 -3.60 -17.89 -21.28
C THR A 180 -2.37 -18.05 -20.38
N LEU A 181 -1.28 -17.33 -20.66
CA LEU A 181 -0.07 -17.34 -19.83
C LEU A 181 -0.32 -16.74 -18.44
N CYS A 182 -1.07 -15.64 -18.34
CA CYS A 182 -1.47 -15.09 -17.04
C CYS A 182 -2.25 -16.11 -16.22
N GLN A 183 -3.22 -16.80 -16.83
CA GLN A 183 -3.98 -17.87 -16.16
C GLN A 183 -3.09 -19.07 -15.79
N TYR A 184 -2.11 -19.39 -16.63
CA TYR A 184 -1.15 -20.46 -16.39
C TYR A 184 -0.28 -20.18 -15.15
N VAL A 185 0.20 -18.93 -15.01
CA VAL A 185 0.93 -18.46 -13.81
C VAL A 185 0.02 -18.42 -12.59
N ALA A 186 -1.20 -17.89 -12.71
CA ALA A 186 -2.20 -17.84 -11.63
C ALA A 186 -2.57 -19.24 -11.10
N ALA A 187 -2.48 -20.27 -11.93
CA ALA A 187 -2.71 -21.66 -11.54
C ALA A 187 -1.44 -22.37 -11.00
N GLY A 188 -0.29 -21.69 -10.91
CA GLY A 188 0.98 -22.26 -10.42
C GLY A 188 1.57 -23.33 -11.33
N LYS A 189 1.11 -23.43 -12.59
CA LYS A 189 1.52 -24.49 -13.52
C LYS A 189 2.96 -24.34 -14.01
N LEU A 190 3.56 -23.16 -13.80
CA LEU A 190 4.96 -22.87 -14.12
C LEU A 190 5.95 -23.37 -13.03
N ARG A 191 5.45 -24.00 -11.95
CA ARG A 191 6.24 -24.57 -10.85
C ARG A 191 7.21 -23.53 -10.26
N GLU A 192 8.49 -23.88 -10.10
CA GLU A 192 9.55 -23.04 -9.51
C GLU A 192 9.77 -21.71 -10.25
N LYS A 193 9.36 -21.61 -11.52
CA LYS A 193 9.49 -20.38 -12.32
C LYS A 193 8.30 -19.44 -12.18
N THR A 194 7.31 -19.72 -11.33
CA THR A 194 6.07 -18.92 -11.20
C THR A 194 6.36 -17.44 -10.89
N THR A 195 7.24 -17.14 -9.93
CA THR A 195 7.65 -15.77 -9.59
C THR A 195 8.32 -15.07 -10.78
N THR A 196 9.21 -15.77 -11.49
CA THR A 196 9.86 -15.26 -12.69
C THR A 196 8.86 -15.02 -13.82
N GLY A 197 7.90 -15.92 -14.00
CA GLY A 197 6.81 -15.81 -14.97
C GLY A 197 5.93 -14.59 -14.71
N SER A 198 5.51 -14.39 -13.46
CA SER A 198 4.80 -13.18 -13.03
C SER A 198 5.53 -11.91 -13.46
N LYS A 199 6.81 -11.78 -13.08
CA LYS A 199 7.61 -10.59 -13.40
C LYS A 199 7.74 -10.37 -14.92
N ILE A 200 8.03 -11.43 -15.67
CA ILE A 200 8.20 -11.31 -17.13
C ILE A 200 6.91 -10.94 -17.84
N LEU A 201 5.76 -11.45 -17.40
CA LEU A 201 4.47 -11.06 -17.97
C LEU A 201 4.11 -9.61 -17.62
N LEU A 202 4.44 -9.17 -16.40
CA LEU A 202 4.25 -7.78 -15.98
C LEU A 202 5.14 -6.84 -16.81
N ASP A 203 6.44 -7.15 -16.91
CA ASP A 203 7.40 -6.40 -17.75
C ASP A 203 6.92 -6.36 -19.21
N TYR A 204 6.38 -7.47 -19.74
CA TYR A 204 5.86 -7.53 -21.11
C TYR A 204 4.62 -6.63 -21.31
N LEU A 205 3.69 -6.60 -20.34
CA LEU A 205 2.48 -5.78 -20.40
C LEU A 205 2.80 -4.27 -20.38
N PHE A 206 3.83 -3.88 -19.65
CA PHE A 206 4.23 -2.47 -19.49
C PHE A 206 5.40 -2.06 -20.39
N SER A 207 5.92 -2.95 -21.22
CA SER A 207 6.97 -2.62 -22.19
C SER A 207 6.43 -1.77 -23.34
N THR A 208 7.06 -0.62 -23.60
CA THR A 208 6.60 0.38 -24.57
C THR A 208 6.55 -0.17 -26.00
N GLU A 209 7.53 -0.95 -26.42
CA GLU A 209 7.59 -1.49 -27.79
C GLU A 209 6.53 -2.56 -28.03
N GLU A 210 6.43 -3.55 -27.13
CA GLU A 210 5.50 -4.68 -27.25
C GLU A 210 4.05 -4.24 -27.04
N ALA A 211 3.79 -3.38 -26.06
CA ALA A 211 2.43 -2.95 -25.78
C ALA A 211 1.84 -2.06 -26.89
N LYS A 212 2.65 -1.17 -27.47
CA LYS A 212 2.25 -0.30 -28.59
C LYS A 212 2.04 -1.09 -29.87
N HIS A 213 3.02 -1.91 -30.26
CA HIS A 213 2.99 -2.63 -31.54
C HIS A 213 1.82 -3.61 -31.64
N HIS A 214 1.35 -4.13 -30.49
CA HIS A 214 0.22 -5.09 -30.44
C HIS A 214 -1.08 -4.50 -29.90
N GLY A 215 -1.12 -3.19 -29.63
CA GLY A 215 -2.30 -2.48 -29.15
C GLY A 215 -2.89 -3.09 -27.87
N PHE A 216 -2.05 -3.60 -26.95
CA PHE A 216 -2.52 -4.12 -25.66
C PHE A 216 -3.22 -3.02 -24.86
N HIS A 217 -2.61 -1.82 -24.83
CA HIS A 217 -3.13 -0.68 -24.09
C HIS A 217 -4.39 -0.05 -24.71
N GLN A 218 -4.70 -0.38 -25.98
CA GLN A 218 -5.88 0.13 -26.69
C GLN A 218 -7.12 -0.76 -26.47
N ASN A 219 -6.96 -1.97 -25.94
CA ASN A 219 -8.05 -2.92 -25.74
C ASN A 219 -8.51 -2.95 -24.27
N LEU A 220 -9.52 -2.15 -23.95
CA LEU A 220 -10.07 -2.02 -22.60
C LEU A 220 -10.59 -3.35 -22.02
N ASN A 221 -11.24 -4.18 -22.84
CA ASN A 221 -11.78 -5.47 -22.41
C ASN A 221 -10.67 -6.46 -22.03
N LEU A 222 -9.57 -6.45 -22.79
CA LEU A 222 -8.39 -7.25 -22.50
C LEU A 222 -7.76 -6.82 -21.18
N LEU A 223 -7.51 -5.52 -21.00
CA LEU A 223 -6.94 -4.99 -19.75
C LEU A 223 -7.85 -5.27 -18.55
N GLY A 224 -9.17 -5.09 -18.70
CA GLY A 224 -10.15 -5.45 -17.68
C GLY A 224 -10.07 -6.93 -17.30
N THR A 225 -9.95 -7.83 -18.28
CA THR A 225 -9.77 -9.27 -18.03
C THR A 225 -8.46 -9.55 -17.30
N ILE A 226 -7.33 -9.03 -17.79
CA ILE A 226 -6.00 -9.22 -17.18
C ILE A 226 -5.98 -8.69 -15.74
N SER A 227 -6.64 -7.56 -15.48
CA SER A 227 -6.69 -6.92 -14.15
C SER A 227 -7.24 -7.82 -13.05
N GLN A 228 -8.10 -8.78 -13.43
CA GLN A 228 -8.79 -9.67 -12.50
C GLN A 228 -8.11 -11.03 -12.33
N ILE A 229 -7.07 -11.33 -13.11
CA ILE A 229 -6.33 -12.58 -13.00
C ILE A 229 -5.29 -12.45 -11.88
N PRO A 230 -5.27 -13.35 -10.87
CA PRO A 230 -4.29 -13.30 -9.79
C PRO A 230 -2.96 -13.92 -10.23
N PHE A 231 -2.22 -13.25 -11.12
CA PHE A 231 -0.95 -13.77 -11.66
C PHE A 231 0.29 -12.98 -11.21
N VAL A 232 0.12 -11.90 -10.43
CA VAL A 232 1.21 -10.98 -10.10
C VAL A 232 1.73 -11.26 -8.69
N CYS A 233 3.04 -11.44 -8.54
CA CYS A 233 3.67 -11.50 -7.22
C CYS A 233 3.73 -10.10 -6.60
N PRO A 234 3.11 -9.88 -5.43
CA PRO A 234 3.25 -8.62 -4.73
C PRO A 234 4.69 -8.45 -4.22
N VAL A 235 5.12 -7.20 -4.13
CA VAL A 235 6.41 -6.82 -3.56
C VAL A 235 6.31 -6.93 -2.03
N PRO A 236 7.18 -7.70 -1.37
CA PRO A 236 7.22 -7.72 0.09
C PRO A 236 7.70 -6.36 0.63
N VAL A 237 7.16 -5.93 1.76
CA VAL A 237 7.53 -4.66 2.41
C VAL A 237 8.01 -4.92 3.84
N PRO A 238 9.07 -5.74 4.02
CA PRO A 238 9.52 -6.19 5.34
C PRO A 238 9.91 -5.04 6.25
N GLU A 239 10.32 -3.91 5.68
CA GLU A 239 10.69 -2.71 6.42
C GLU A 239 9.52 -1.99 7.11
N LEU A 240 8.26 -2.37 6.80
CA LEU A 240 7.03 -1.83 7.39
C LEU A 240 6.14 -2.88 8.07
N GLU A 241 6.41 -4.18 7.89
CA GLU A 241 5.61 -5.29 8.46
C GLU A 241 5.42 -5.20 9.97
N TRP A 242 6.37 -4.59 10.70
CA TRP A 242 6.27 -4.37 12.15
C TRP A 242 5.12 -3.45 12.56
N ILE A 243 4.62 -2.57 11.67
CA ILE A 243 3.51 -1.68 11.99
C ILE A 243 2.20 -2.48 12.02
N HIS A 244 1.96 -3.42 11.11
CA HIS A 244 0.67 -4.08 10.96
C HIS A 244 0.82 -5.57 10.69
N LYS A 245 0.29 -6.40 11.60
CA LYS A 245 0.37 -7.87 11.55
C LYS A 245 -0.53 -8.53 10.49
N VAL A 246 -1.51 -7.81 9.93
CA VAL A 246 -2.48 -8.37 8.97
C VAL A 246 -2.54 -7.49 7.71
N PRO A 247 -1.46 -7.43 6.92
CA PRO A 247 -1.52 -6.79 5.60
C PRO A 247 -2.53 -7.51 4.71
N PRO A 248 -3.01 -6.86 3.63
CA PRO A 248 -3.89 -7.50 2.67
C PRO A 248 -3.23 -8.79 2.19
N THR A 249 -3.93 -9.92 2.34
CA THR A 249 -3.32 -11.23 2.10
C THR A 249 -3.46 -11.59 0.62
N PRO A 250 -2.36 -11.89 -0.08
CA PRO A 250 -2.43 -12.37 -1.45
C PRO A 250 -3.03 -13.77 -1.51
N ASN A 251 -3.52 -14.17 -2.68
CA ASN A 251 -3.86 -15.57 -2.92
C ASN A 251 -2.58 -16.39 -2.86
N LYS A 252 -2.62 -17.53 -2.17
CA LYS A 252 -1.49 -18.45 -2.11
C LYS A 252 -1.71 -19.58 -3.08
N VAL A 253 -0.75 -19.77 -3.97
CA VAL A 253 -0.74 -20.92 -4.87
C VAL A 253 0.30 -21.92 -4.39
N ILE A 254 -0.13 -23.15 -4.15
CA ILE A 254 0.74 -24.24 -3.72
C ILE A 254 1.34 -24.88 -4.97
N LEU A 255 2.66 -24.79 -5.08
CA LEU A 255 3.43 -25.40 -6.14
C LEU A 255 3.59 -26.91 -5.90
N ALA A 256 4.00 -27.65 -6.94
CA ALA A 256 4.21 -29.10 -6.85
C ALA A 256 5.29 -29.51 -5.82
N ASN A 257 6.23 -28.60 -5.51
CA ASN A 257 7.25 -28.77 -4.47
C ASN A 257 6.73 -28.40 -3.06
N LYS A 258 5.42 -28.15 -2.90
CA LYS A 258 4.75 -27.67 -1.68
C LYS A 258 5.16 -26.26 -1.21
N GLU A 259 5.86 -25.50 -2.06
CA GLU A 259 6.15 -24.09 -1.80
C GLU A 259 4.91 -23.24 -2.07
N GLU A 260 4.65 -22.26 -1.19
CA GLU A 260 3.55 -21.31 -1.36
C GLU A 260 4.06 -20.04 -2.04
N VAL A 261 3.51 -19.71 -3.22
CA VAL A 261 3.81 -18.46 -3.91
C VAL A 261 2.63 -17.49 -3.74
N PRO A 262 2.86 -16.26 -3.22
CA PRO A 262 1.84 -15.25 -3.15
C PRO A 262 1.59 -14.64 -4.53
N LEU A 263 0.34 -14.64 -4.96
CA LEU A 263 -0.13 -14.00 -6.18
C LEU A 263 -1.34 -13.11 -5.90
N CYS A 264 -1.44 -12.00 -6.61
CA CYS A 264 -2.53 -11.06 -6.51
C CYS A 264 -3.02 -10.60 -7.88
N LYS A 265 -4.24 -10.07 -7.87
CA LYS A 265 -4.83 -9.38 -9.01
C LYS A 265 -4.21 -7.99 -9.10
N LEU A 266 -4.05 -7.45 -10.30
CA LEU A 266 -3.62 -6.05 -10.47
C LEU A 266 -4.67 -5.08 -9.93
N SER A 267 -5.96 -5.38 -10.14
CA SER A 267 -7.05 -4.55 -9.63
C SER A 267 -7.02 -4.46 -8.11
N GLY A 268 -6.95 -3.23 -7.59
CA GLY A 268 -6.90 -2.93 -6.16
C GLY A 268 -5.48 -2.89 -5.57
N CYS A 269 -4.44 -3.17 -6.35
CA CYS A 269 -3.05 -2.99 -5.93
C CYS A 269 -2.59 -1.53 -5.99
N CYS A 270 -1.41 -1.26 -5.45
CA CYS A 270 -0.74 0.03 -5.47
C CYS A 270 0.66 -0.10 -6.08
N VAL A 271 1.11 0.92 -6.80
CA VAL A 271 2.50 0.99 -7.28
C VAL A 271 3.50 1.15 -6.14
N ALA A 272 4.72 0.63 -6.33
CA ALA A 272 5.78 0.64 -5.33
C ALA A 272 6.16 2.04 -4.80
N GLU A 273 5.98 3.10 -5.61
CA GLU A 273 6.24 4.48 -5.21
C GLU A 273 5.47 4.89 -3.95
N PHE A 274 4.18 4.52 -3.86
CA PHE A 274 3.31 4.88 -2.73
C PHE A 274 3.24 3.80 -1.65
N LYS A 275 4.21 2.87 -1.63
CA LYS A 275 4.23 1.76 -0.66
C LYS A 275 4.12 2.27 0.78
N HIS A 276 4.82 3.34 1.14
CA HIS A 276 4.81 3.90 2.50
C HIS A 276 3.45 4.43 2.96
N LEU A 277 2.53 4.70 2.02
CA LEU A 277 1.22 5.26 2.31
C LEU A 277 0.12 4.19 2.32
N LEU A 278 0.18 3.23 1.39
CA LEU A 278 -0.96 2.34 1.11
C LEU A 278 -0.72 0.86 1.43
N TRP A 279 0.50 0.47 1.81
CA TRP A 279 0.79 -0.93 2.16
C TRP A 279 -0.12 -1.55 3.24
N PRO A 280 -0.71 -0.81 4.23
CA PRO A 280 -1.59 -1.43 5.22
C PRO A 280 -2.94 -1.87 4.63
N VAL A 281 -3.31 -1.35 3.45
CA VAL A 281 -4.65 -1.50 2.86
C VAL A 281 -4.65 -2.02 1.42
N LYS A 282 -3.51 -1.96 0.72
CA LYS A 282 -3.35 -2.49 -0.64
C LYS A 282 -2.04 -3.28 -0.78
N LEU A 283 -2.07 -4.31 -1.61
CA LEU A 283 -0.87 -5.02 -2.04
C LEU A 283 -0.04 -4.14 -2.96
N ILE A 284 1.29 -4.26 -2.84
CA ILE A 284 2.24 -3.46 -3.60
C ILE A 284 2.71 -4.23 -4.82
N VAL A 285 2.76 -3.58 -5.98
CA VAL A 285 3.30 -4.14 -7.23
C VAL A 285 4.40 -3.24 -7.78
N ASP A 286 5.45 -3.87 -8.30
CA ASP A 286 6.59 -3.18 -8.92
C ASP A 286 6.31 -3.00 -10.42
N ILE A 287 6.08 -1.77 -10.84
CA ILE A 287 5.81 -1.41 -12.23
C ILE A 287 6.87 -0.40 -12.61
N SER A 288 7.63 -0.69 -13.67
CA SER A 288 8.67 0.23 -14.15
C SER A 288 8.05 1.51 -14.71
N ASP A 289 8.59 2.66 -14.32
CA ASP A 289 8.13 3.98 -14.75
C ASP A 289 8.23 4.13 -16.28
N SER A 290 7.10 4.47 -16.90
CA SER A 290 7.02 4.93 -18.28
C SER A 290 5.89 5.95 -18.43
N ASP A 291 6.10 6.98 -19.26
CA ASP A 291 5.23 8.16 -19.34
C ASP A 291 3.77 7.86 -19.78
N GLU A 292 3.51 6.70 -20.41
CA GLU A 292 2.17 6.29 -20.88
C GLU A 292 1.40 5.40 -19.88
N VAL A 293 2.06 5.03 -18.78
CA VAL A 293 1.53 4.14 -17.74
C VAL A 293 0.26 4.67 -17.03
N PRO A 294 0.04 5.99 -16.80
CA PRO A 294 -1.07 6.45 -15.96
C PRO A 294 -2.48 6.06 -16.43
N GLN A 295 -2.76 6.10 -17.73
CA GLN A 295 -4.08 5.71 -18.26
C GLN A 295 -4.32 4.20 -18.14
N VAL A 296 -3.28 3.41 -18.40
CA VAL A 296 -3.32 1.95 -18.30
C VAL A 296 -3.50 1.51 -16.85
N LEU A 297 -2.80 2.14 -15.89
CA LEU A 297 -2.99 1.88 -14.45
C LEU A 297 -4.43 2.14 -14.02
N LYS A 298 -5.05 3.22 -14.52
CA LYS A 298 -6.45 3.53 -14.23
C LYS A 298 -7.40 2.44 -14.74
N ILE A 299 -7.19 1.94 -15.95
CA ILE A 299 -8.02 0.86 -16.54
C ILE A 299 -7.82 -0.46 -15.80
N LEU A 300 -6.58 -0.76 -15.41
CA LEU A 300 -6.23 -1.93 -14.60
C LEU A 300 -6.67 -1.81 -13.13
N ASN A 301 -7.22 -0.65 -12.73
CA ASN A 301 -7.61 -0.33 -11.37
C ASN A 301 -6.43 -0.47 -10.36
N ILE A 302 -5.24 -0.05 -10.78
CA ILE A 302 -4.05 0.03 -9.94
C ILE A 302 -3.95 1.45 -9.40
N ALA A 303 -3.81 1.60 -8.09
CA ALA A 303 -3.64 2.88 -7.44
C ALA A 303 -2.28 3.48 -7.80
N ALA A 304 -2.29 4.40 -8.77
CA ALA A 304 -1.17 5.22 -9.19
C ALA A 304 -1.00 6.48 -8.34
N ASN A 305 -2.01 6.84 -7.55
CA ASN A 305 -1.96 7.95 -6.59
C ASN A 305 -2.84 7.57 -5.40
N PRO A 306 -2.46 7.95 -4.17
CA PRO A 306 -3.26 7.69 -2.98
C PRO A 306 -4.54 8.51 -3.00
N THR A 307 -5.68 7.86 -2.75
CA THR A 307 -6.96 8.55 -2.56
C THR A 307 -7.15 8.92 -1.09
N ALA A 308 -8.00 9.92 -0.86
CA ALA A 308 -8.54 10.28 0.45
C ALA A 308 -8.95 9.06 1.29
N THR A 309 -9.78 8.20 0.71
CA THR A 309 -10.33 7.01 1.37
C THR A 309 -9.27 5.98 1.71
N ASP A 310 -8.30 5.77 0.81
CA ASP A 310 -7.20 4.83 1.06
C ASP A 310 -6.30 5.34 2.20
N LEU A 311 -5.99 6.65 2.24
CA LEU A 311 -5.17 7.24 3.29
C LEU A 311 -5.85 7.18 4.66
N VAL A 312 -7.15 7.50 4.74
CA VAL A 312 -7.93 7.36 5.99
C VAL A 312 -7.94 5.90 6.46
N ALA A 313 -8.13 4.95 5.54
CA ALA A 313 -8.07 3.53 5.87
C ALA A 313 -6.67 3.11 6.38
N SER A 314 -5.59 3.61 5.77
CA SER A 314 -4.23 3.40 6.28
C SER A 314 -4.05 3.92 7.70
N VAL A 315 -4.53 5.14 8.00
CA VAL A 315 -4.49 5.70 9.36
C VAL A 315 -5.25 4.79 10.34
N LYS A 316 -6.45 4.33 9.98
CA LYS A 316 -7.24 3.41 10.80
C LYS A 316 -6.51 2.09 11.07
N CYS A 317 -5.84 1.53 10.07
CA CYS A 317 -5.06 0.30 10.25
C CYS A 317 -3.88 0.53 11.21
N ILE A 318 -3.16 1.64 11.06
CA ILE A 318 -2.02 1.99 11.92
C ILE A 318 -2.46 2.33 13.35
N ALA A 319 -3.63 2.96 13.52
CA ALA A 319 -4.20 3.25 14.85
C ALA A 319 -4.62 2.01 15.64
N LYS A 320 -4.79 0.84 14.99
CA LYS A 320 -5.14 -0.43 15.65
C LYS A 320 -3.92 -1.24 16.12
N THR A 321 -2.73 -0.67 16.01
CA THR A 321 -1.47 -1.34 16.29
C THR A 321 -1.09 -1.19 17.76
N CYS A 322 -0.01 -1.85 18.19
CA CYS A 322 0.47 -1.72 19.57
C CYS A 322 0.94 -0.30 19.91
N PHE A 323 1.21 0.56 18.92
CA PHE A 323 1.62 1.96 19.14
C PHE A 323 0.54 2.83 19.78
N SER A 324 -0.71 2.35 19.83
CA SER A 324 -1.82 3.05 20.48
C SER A 324 -2.02 2.65 21.95
N ASP A 325 -1.18 1.76 22.49
CA ASP A 325 -1.26 1.32 23.90
C ASP A 325 -0.68 2.40 24.85
N PRO A 326 -1.49 2.97 25.76
CA PRO A 326 -1.02 3.97 26.72
C PRO A 326 0.11 3.48 27.64
N LYS A 327 0.27 2.17 27.82
CA LYS A 327 1.36 1.60 28.64
C LYS A 327 2.74 1.89 28.06
N LEU A 328 2.83 2.22 26.77
CA LEU A 328 4.10 2.56 26.11
C LEU A 328 4.76 3.83 26.67
N PHE A 329 4.03 4.68 27.38
CA PHE A 329 4.60 5.83 28.10
C PHE A 329 5.35 5.43 29.39
N LYS A 330 5.09 4.23 29.95
CA LYS A 330 5.76 3.71 31.14
C LYS A 330 6.84 2.69 30.81
N TYR A 331 6.60 1.84 29.82
CA TYR A 331 7.51 0.75 29.45
C TYR A 331 7.55 0.52 27.94
N THR A 332 8.76 0.38 27.40
CA THR A 332 8.94 0.03 25.99
C THR A 332 8.73 -1.45 25.77
N ALA A 333 7.65 -1.81 25.07
CA ALA A 333 7.42 -3.18 24.68
C ALA A 333 8.51 -3.66 23.68
N PRO A 334 9.13 -4.85 23.86
CA PRO A 334 10.20 -5.35 23.00
C PRO A 334 9.86 -5.35 21.51
N GLN A 335 8.60 -5.67 21.18
CA GLN A 335 8.07 -5.72 19.82
C GLN A 335 8.07 -4.37 19.09
N CYS A 336 8.15 -3.25 19.81
CA CYS A 336 8.16 -1.95 19.17
C CYS A 336 9.60 -1.53 18.76
N LYS A 337 10.65 -2.10 19.39
CA LYS A 337 12.06 -1.63 19.34
C LYS A 337 12.67 -1.48 17.93
N SER A 338 12.29 -2.33 16.97
CA SER A 338 12.92 -2.38 15.63
C SER A 338 12.34 -1.38 14.61
N GLY A 339 11.17 -0.80 14.88
CA GLY A 339 10.40 -0.02 13.89
C GLY A 339 10.25 1.47 14.19
N HIS A 340 10.41 1.87 15.45
CA HIS A 340 10.09 3.18 16.01
C HIS A 340 10.44 4.38 15.14
N LYS A 341 11.69 4.55 14.71
CA LYS A 341 12.11 5.75 13.97
C LYS A 341 11.29 6.00 12.70
N LYS A 342 10.78 4.94 12.06
CA LYS A 342 10.02 5.02 10.80
C LYS A 342 8.54 5.33 11.00
N LEU A 343 7.97 5.14 12.20
CA LEU A 343 6.54 5.40 12.43
C LEU A 343 6.21 6.88 12.22
N MET A 344 7.03 7.75 12.82
CA MET A 344 6.91 9.20 12.67
C MET A 344 6.96 9.61 11.20
N ASP A 345 7.92 9.08 10.44
CA ASP A 345 8.08 9.38 9.02
C ASP A 345 6.87 8.92 8.20
N VAL A 346 6.38 7.71 8.44
CA VAL A 346 5.21 7.15 7.74
C VAL A 346 3.97 7.99 8.03
N MET A 347 3.68 8.25 9.30
CA MET A 347 2.50 9.03 9.70
C MET A 347 2.58 10.48 9.21
N THR A 348 3.77 11.10 9.27
CA THR A 348 4.01 12.43 8.71
C THR A 348 3.71 12.43 7.21
N LYS A 349 4.25 11.47 6.45
CA LYS A 349 3.99 11.37 5.00
C LYS A 349 2.50 11.17 4.70
N ILE A 350 1.80 10.36 5.49
CA ILE A 350 0.34 10.14 5.34
C ILE A 350 -0.42 11.44 5.59
N PHE A 351 -0.15 12.16 6.68
CA PHE A 351 -0.83 13.42 6.99
C PHE A 351 -0.55 14.53 5.99
N LEU A 352 0.68 14.65 5.49
CA LEU A 352 1.02 15.60 4.42
C LEU A 352 0.25 15.32 3.12
N HIS A 353 0.01 14.05 2.80
CA HIS A 353 -0.83 13.69 1.64
C HIS A 353 -2.31 13.93 1.93
N LEU A 354 -2.78 13.58 3.12
CA LEU A 354 -4.18 13.73 3.51
C LEU A 354 -4.60 15.21 3.58
N GLN A 355 -3.68 16.11 3.95
CA GLN A 355 -3.89 17.55 3.94
C GLN A 355 -4.28 18.08 2.55
N LYS A 356 -3.78 17.48 1.46
CA LYS A 356 -4.16 17.87 0.09
C LYS A 356 -5.66 17.66 -0.19
N PHE A 357 -6.33 16.84 0.61
CA PHE A 357 -7.74 16.51 0.48
C PHE A 357 -8.60 17.08 1.62
N GLN A 358 -8.04 17.96 2.45
CA GLN A 358 -8.66 18.41 3.71
C GLN A 358 -10.06 19.03 3.55
N ASP A 359 -10.39 19.60 2.39
CA ASP A 359 -11.66 20.28 2.14
C ASP A 359 -12.76 19.35 1.63
N ASN A 360 -12.43 18.11 1.26
CA ASN A 360 -13.33 17.16 0.62
C ASN A 360 -13.57 15.88 1.45
N ILE A 361 -13.08 15.84 2.69
CA ILE A 361 -13.17 14.66 3.57
C ILE A 361 -13.75 15.08 4.91
N ASP A 362 -14.65 14.24 5.42
CA ASP A 362 -15.06 14.28 6.82
C ASP A 362 -14.05 13.52 7.70
N PHE A 363 -13.41 14.24 8.62
CA PHE A 363 -12.42 13.70 9.54
C PHE A 363 -13.00 13.24 10.89
N THR A 364 -14.32 13.28 11.08
CA THR A 364 -14.97 12.97 12.37
C THR A 364 -14.55 11.60 12.92
N GLU A 365 -14.38 10.59 12.06
CA GLU A 365 -13.91 9.27 12.50
C GLU A 365 -12.47 9.26 13.03
N LEU A 366 -11.60 10.14 12.53
CA LEU A 366 -10.20 10.21 12.96
C LEU A 366 -10.03 11.00 14.26
N GLN A 367 -10.97 11.89 14.60
CA GLN A 367 -10.92 12.72 15.82
C GLN A 367 -10.87 11.89 17.12
N HIS A 368 -11.42 10.67 17.09
CA HIS A 368 -11.49 9.79 18.25
C HIS A 368 -10.45 8.66 18.23
N LEU A 369 -9.69 8.53 17.14
CA LEU A 369 -8.71 7.46 16.97
C LEU A 369 -7.32 7.91 17.43
N PRO A 370 -6.55 7.02 18.10
CA PRO A 370 -5.15 7.28 18.40
C PRO A 370 -4.34 7.24 17.10
N CYS A 371 -4.18 8.40 16.46
CA CYS A 371 -3.52 8.51 15.16
C CYS A 371 -2.45 9.60 15.09
N VAL A 372 -2.31 10.45 16.12
CA VAL A 372 -1.29 11.50 16.12
C VAL A 372 -0.03 10.93 16.75
N PRO A 373 1.10 10.88 16.02
CA PRO A 373 2.32 10.31 16.55
C PRO A 373 3.06 11.35 17.41
N VAL A 374 3.39 10.97 18.64
CA VAL A 374 4.13 11.77 19.64
C VAL A 374 5.26 10.94 20.24
N TYR A 375 6.29 11.56 20.79
CA TYR A 375 7.37 10.82 21.46
C TYR A 375 7.04 10.59 22.93
N ALA A 376 7.15 9.34 23.38
CA ALA A 376 7.31 9.02 24.80
C ALA A 376 8.72 9.41 25.24
N ILE A 377 8.81 10.14 26.35
CA ILE A 377 10.06 10.48 27.02
C ILE A 377 10.39 9.30 27.94
N SER A 378 11.50 8.60 27.68
CA SER A 378 12.09 7.66 28.65
C SER A 378 13.16 8.39 29.45
N ASP A 379 13.13 8.24 30.77
CA ASP A 379 14.16 8.80 31.69
C ASP A 379 15.54 8.12 31.51
N GLU A 380 15.63 7.08 30.68
CA GLU A 380 16.86 6.36 30.36
C GLU A 380 17.34 6.75 28.95
N ASP A 381 18.34 7.65 28.90
CA ASP A 381 19.14 8.08 27.75
C ASP A 381 18.44 8.75 26.55
N ASP A 382 19.07 9.80 26.00
CA ASP A 382 18.69 10.52 24.75
C ASP A 382 18.57 9.62 23.49
N SER A 383 18.83 8.32 23.62
CA SER A 383 18.62 7.30 22.60
C SER A 383 17.23 6.61 22.64
N GLY A 384 16.41 6.91 23.65
CA GLY A 384 15.17 6.19 24.01
C GLY A 384 13.83 6.83 23.63
N GLN A 385 13.78 7.83 22.75
CA GLN A 385 12.50 8.39 22.31
C GLN A 385 11.74 7.40 21.41
N TYR A 386 10.59 6.92 21.87
CA TYR A 386 9.72 5.98 21.16
C TYR A 386 8.43 6.66 20.72
N PRO A 387 8.01 6.56 19.45
CA PRO A 387 6.75 7.14 19.04
C PRO A 387 5.57 6.29 19.53
N VAL A 388 4.57 7.00 20.04
CA VAL A 388 3.28 6.48 20.50
C VAL A 388 2.19 7.25 19.77
N LEU A 389 1.10 6.58 19.44
CA LEU A 389 -0.06 7.19 18.82
C LEU A 389 -1.05 7.62 19.90
N VAL A 390 -1.40 8.89 19.91
CA VAL A 390 -2.38 9.46 20.82
C VAL A 390 -3.56 10.03 20.04
N LYS A 391 -4.68 10.22 20.74
CA LYS A 391 -5.87 10.84 20.15
C LYS A 391 -5.59 12.33 19.87
N PRO A 392 -6.16 12.92 18.81
CA PRO A 392 -6.00 14.33 18.48
C PRO A 392 -6.24 15.29 19.66
N HIS A 393 -7.28 15.06 20.46
CA HIS A 393 -7.59 15.89 21.63
C HIS A 393 -6.55 15.82 22.77
N CYS A 394 -5.60 14.88 22.73
CA CYS A 394 -4.46 14.80 23.66
C CYS A 394 -3.28 15.67 23.21
N VAL A 395 -3.44 16.45 22.14
CA VAL A 395 -2.35 17.18 21.50
C VAL A 395 -2.73 18.64 21.29
N VAL A 396 -1.78 19.55 21.50
CA VAL A 396 -1.91 20.99 21.23
C VAL A 396 -0.76 21.49 20.35
N PHE A 397 -1.00 22.52 19.53
CA PHE A 397 0.04 23.05 18.64
C PHE A 397 1.18 23.70 19.40
N ARG A 398 0.88 24.74 20.20
CA ARG A 398 1.95 25.51 20.86
C ARG A 398 2.50 24.72 22.04
N PRO A 399 3.77 24.29 21.99
CA PRO A 399 4.49 23.92 23.19
C PRO A 399 4.92 25.23 23.83
N THR A 400 4.14 25.73 24.76
CA THR A 400 4.78 26.45 25.85
C THR A 400 5.41 25.40 26.76
N ASP A 401 6.43 25.77 27.55
CA ASP A 401 6.91 24.90 28.65
C ASP A 401 5.73 24.40 29.53
N ASP A 402 4.58 25.06 29.45
CA ASP A 402 3.30 24.72 30.08
C ASP A 402 2.74 23.34 29.75
N THR A 403 3.11 22.63 28.67
CA THR A 403 2.57 21.26 28.44
C THR A 403 3.38 20.16 29.12
N LYS A 404 4.65 20.40 29.45
CA LYS A 404 5.53 19.43 30.13
C LYS A 404 4.95 18.93 31.47
N PRO A 405 4.32 19.78 32.31
CA PRO A 405 3.69 19.33 33.56
C PRO A 405 2.53 18.35 33.39
N TYR A 406 2.00 18.18 32.18
CA TYR A 406 0.86 17.32 31.89
C TYR A 406 1.24 15.99 31.22
N TYR A 407 2.53 15.74 31.01
CA TYR A 407 3.01 14.44 30.55
C TYR A 407 2.68 13.34 31.56
N PRO A 408 2.24 12.14 31.15
CA PRO A 408 2.12 11.62 29.78
C PRO A 408 0.71 11.76 29.15
N PHE A 409 -0.16 12.62 29.68
CA PHE A 409 -1.57 12.68 29.25
C PHE A 409 -1.83 13.71 28.14
N LEU A 410 -1.02 14.77 28.09
CA LEU A 410 -1.12 15.83 27.10
C LEU A 410 0.25 16.07 26.43
N HIS A 411 0.24 16.30 25.13
CA HIS A 411 1.43 16.41 24.30
C HIS A 411 1.38 17.64 23.39
N SER A 412 2.54 18.02 22.87
CA SER A 412 2.65 19.03 21.83
C SER A 412 2.84 18.40 20.44
N VAL A 413 2.38 19.11 19.40
CA VAL A 413 2.63 18.70 18.02
C VAL A 413 4.13 18.74 17.74
N GLY A 414 4.68 17.63 17.25
CA GLY A 414 6.09 17.57 16.84
C GLY A 414 6.35 18.43 15.60
N ASN A 415 7.56 19.00 15.51
CA ASN A 415 7.98 19.91 14.42
C ASN A 415 7.73 19.34 13.00
N THR A 416 7.81 18.01 12.83
CA THR A 416 7.61 17.34 11.54
C THR A 416 6.16 17.38 11.05
N LEU A 417 5.20 17.52 11.94
CA LEU A 417 3.76 17.52 11.64
C LEU A 417 3.19 18.92 11.41
N TYR A 418 3.93 19.98 11.77
CA TYR A 418 3.50 21.36 11.55
C TYR A 418 3.08 21.70 10.12
N PRO A 419 3.71 21.18 9.05
CA PRO A 419 3.25 21.47 7.71
C PRO A 419 1.82 20.96 7.46
N ALA A 420 1.37 19.94 8.20
CA ALA A 420 0.01 19.39 8.19
C ALA A 420 -0.99 20.13 9.10
N ARG A 421 -0.67 21.35 9.56
CA ARG A 421 -1.48 22.11 10.52
C ARG A 421 -2.97 22.22 10.16
N GLY A 422 -3.32 22.56 8.92
CA GLY A 422 -4.72 22.71 8.51
C GLY A 422 -5.56 21.43 8.67
N LEU A 423 -4.94 20.27 8.44
CA LEU A 423 -5.57 18.96 8.68
C LEU A 423 -5.70 18.69 10.18
N LEU A 424 -4.65 18.96 10.94
CA LEU A 424 -4.59 18.72 12.38
C LEU A 424 -5.61 19.58 13.15
N GLU A 425 -5.84 20.83 12.76
CA GLU A 425 -6.92 21.67 13.29
C GLU A 425 -8.30 21.04 13.05
N LYS A 426 -8.55 20.47 11.86
CA LYS A 426 -9.79 19.73 11.54
C LYS A 426 -9.94 18.42 12.32
N LEU A 427 -8.83 17.84 12.77
CA LEU A 427 -8.83 16.69 13.69
C LEU A 427 -9.13 17.09 15.14
N GLY A 428 -9.28 18.38 15.44
CA GLY A 428 -9.58 18.90 16.78
C GLY A 428 -8.35 19.27 17.61
N ILE A 429 -7.16 19.33 17.00
CA ILE A 429 -5.96 19.84 17.68
C ILE A 429 -6.07 21.36 17.83
N GLN A 430 -5.97 21.84 19.06
CA GLN A 430 -6.15 23.26 19.38
C GLN A 430 -4.82 24.00 19.48
N ASP A 431 -4.87 25.32 19.30
CA ASP A 431 -3.70 26.21 19.38
C ASP A 431 -3.17 26.40 20.81
N SER A 432 -4.07 26.33 21.80
CA SER A 432 -3.76 26.61 23.21
C SER A 432 -4.49 25.66 24.15
N LEU A 433 -3.98 25.56 25.38
CA LEU A 433 -4.63 24.86 26.48
C LEU A 433 -6.04 25.41 26.75
N GLU A 434 -7.00 24.50 26.86
CA GLU A 434 -8.41 24.80 27.17
C GLU A 434 -8.92 23.90 28.31
N LEU A 435 -10.11 24.23 28.84
CA LEU A 435 -10.75 23.47 29.91
C LEU A 435 -10.97 22.00 29.54
N GLU A 436 -11.28 21.71 28.28
CA GLU A 436 -11.51 20.35 27.77
C GLU A 436 -10.25 19.48 27.86
N HIS A 437 -9.07 20.06 27.62
CA HIS A 437 -7.79 19.38 27.76
C HIS A 437 -7.51 19.01 29.22
N MET A 438 -7.79 19.94 30.15
CA MET A 438 -7.59 19.66 31.58
C MET A 438 -8.59 18.64 32.11
N ARG A 439 -9.85 18.71 31.67
CA ARG A 439 -10.85 17.68 31.95
C ARG A 439 -10.36 16.31 31.48
N LEU A 440 -9.83 16.22 30.26
CA LEU A 440 -9.28 14.99 29.70
C LEU A 440 -8.09 14.46 30.51
N VAL A 441 -7.15 15.33 30.92
CA VAL A 441 -6.00 14.92 31.77
C VAL A 441 -6.50 14.28 33.07
N LEU A 442 -7.50 14.88 33.71
CA LEU A 442 -8.09 14.36 34.95
C LEU A 442 -8.86 13.04 34.72
N GLU A 443 -9.57 12.92 33.61
CA GLU A 443 -10.27 11.69 33.21
C GLU A 443 -9.29 10.54 32.92
N LEU A 444 -8.18 10.83 32.22
CA LEU A 444 -7.13 9.85 31.96
C LEU A 444 -6.44 9.43 33.26
N ALA A 445 -6.15 10.37 34.17
CA ALA A 445 -5.62 10.06 35.50
C ALA A 445 -6.55 9.12 36.29
N PHE A 446 -7.87 9.41 36.30
CA PHE A 446 -8.89 8.55 36.91
C PHE A 446 -8.92 7.15 36.28
N THR A 447 -8.85 7.07 34.96
CA THR A 447 -8.86 5.78 34.24
C THR A 447 -7.60 4.97 34.53
N THR A 448 -6.43 5.61 34.58
CA THR A 448 -5.16 4.95 34.88
C THR A 448 -5.04 4.48 36.33
N SER A 449 -5.82 5.04 37.25
CA SER A 449 -5.85 4.62 38.66
C SER A 449 -6.95 3.57 38.96
N GLU A 450 -7.22 2.70 37.98
CA GLU A 450 -8.26 1.66 38.05
C GLU A 450 -9.63 2.25 38.43
N SER A 451 -10.01 3.37 37.80
CA SER A 451 -11.24 4.11 38.08
C SER A 451 -11.32 4.61 39.53
N GLY A 452 -10.21 5.15 40.04
CA GLY A 452 -10.12 5.75 41.38
C GLY A 452 -9.93 4.74 42.53
N ASN A 453 -9.80 3.45 42.24
CA ASN A 453 -9.61 2.43 43.27
C ASN A 453 -8.19 2.43 43.86
N VAL A 454 -7.22 2.94 43.11
CA VAL A 454 -5.80 2.96 43.49
C VAL A 454 -5.36 4.40 43.78
N GLU A 455 -4.49 4.55 44.79
CA GLU A 455 -3.84 5.83 45.08
C GLU A 455 -2.97 6.29 43.90
N LEU A 456 -2.99 7.58 43.61
CA LEU A 456 -2.19 8.16 42.54
C LEU A 456 -0.70 8.10 42.87
N GLU A 457 0.10 7.66 41.90
CA GLU A 457 1.56 7.77 41.95
C GLU A 457 1.97 9.25 42.11
N PRO A 458 3.08 9.57 42.80
CA PRO A 458 3.50 10.94 43.08
C PRO A 458 3.57 11.84 41.83
N ASN A 459 4.08 11.32 40.71
CA ASN A 459 4.17 12.06 39.46
C ASN A 459 2.78 12.34 38.87
N THR A 460 1.86 11.37 38.93
CA THR A 460 0.47 11.56 38.46
C THR A 460 -0.26 12.56 39.35
N MET A 461 0.00 12.53 40.66
CA MET A 461 -0.55 13.50 41.61
C MET A 461 -0.09 14.93 41.31
N GLU A 462 1.16 15.13 40.91
CA GLU A 462 1.67 16.43 40.47
C GLU A 462 0.99 16.90 39.18
N VAL A 463 0.79 16.00 38.20
CA VAL A 463 0.05 16.33 36.97
C VAL A 463 -1.39 16.77 37.28
N VAL A 464 -2.08 16.04 38.17
CA VAL A 464 -3.43 16.39 38.65
C VAL A 464 -3.41 17.75 39.36
N SER A 465 -2.37 18.02 40.16
CA SER A 465 -2.16 19.31 40.81
C SER A 465 -2.10 20.45 39.80
N CYS A 466 -1.23 20.34 38.80
CA CYS A 466 -1.08 21.32 37.74
C CYS A 466 -2.40 21.52 36.97
N ALA A 467 -3.11 20.44 36.65
CA ALA A 467 -4.38 20.52 35.92
C ALA A 467 -5.45 21.29 36.70
N VAL A 468 -5.55 21.09 38.01
CA VAL A 468 -6.47 21.84 38.88
C VAL A 468 -6.11 23.34 38.93
N VAL A 469 -4.82 23.67 39.01
CA VAL A 469 -4.35 25.07 38.96
C VAL A 469 -4.71 25.73 37.64
N GLU A 470 -4.53 25.02 36.52
CA GLU A 470 -4.85 25.58 35.20
C GLU A 470 -6.36 25.72 34.99
N ILE A 471 -7.18 24.75 35.44
CA ILE A 471 -8.65 24.91 35.44
C ILE A 471 -9.06 26.15 36.22
N ASN A 472 -8.49 26.37 37.43
CA ASN A 472 -8.78 27.56 38.24
C ASN A 472 -8.44 28.86 37.47
N THR A 473 -7.30 28.87 36.78
CA THR A 473 -6.81 30.02 36.00
C THR A 473 -7.69 30.28 34.77
N LEU A 474 -8.05 29.24 34.02
CA LEU A 474 -8.92 29.33 32.85
C LEU A 474 -10.35 29.76 33.23
N LEU A 475 -10.88 29.25 34.34
CA LEU A 475 -12.17 29.67 34.86
C LEU A 475 -12.17 31.14 35.32
N ASP A 476 -11.12 31.62 35.98
CA ASP A 476 -10.99 33.02 36.38
C ASP A 476 -10.84 33.96 35.18
N LYS A 477 -10.03 33.58 34.18
CA LYS A 477 -9.93 34.28 32.88
C LYS A 477 -11.29 34.37 32.19
N ASN A 478 -12.03 33.27 32.14
CA ASN A 478 -13.37 33.24 31.54
C ASN A 478 -14.37 34.06 32.36
N LYS A 479 -14.29 34.06 33.69
CA LYS A 479 -15.13 34.90 34.56
C LYS A 479 -14.91 36.40 34.34
N LYS A 480 -13.68 36.82 34.03
CA LYS A 480 -13.39 38.21 33.63
C LYS A 480 -13.96 38.55 32.25
N LYS A 481 -14.02 37.58 31.33
CA LYS A 481 -14.68 37.71 30.02
C LYS A 481 -16.21 37.62 30.08
N ARG A 482 -16.81 37.02 31.13
CA ARG A 482 -18.27 36.83 31.33
C ARG A 482 -19.13 38.09 31.27
N LYS A 483 -18.56 39.31 31.22
CA LYS A 483 -19.38 40.48 30.90
C LYS A 483 -20.01 40.39 29.50
N ASN A 484 -19.47 39.56 28.59
CA ASN A 484 -20.06 39.30 27.28
C ASN A 484 -20.08 37.77 26.94
N GLN A 485 -21.28 37.18 26.88
CA GLN A 485 -21.71 36.04 26.02
C GLN A 485 -21.45 34.56 26.36
N MET A 486 -20.66 34.12 27.36
CA MET A 486 -20.52 32.66 27.63
C MET A 486 -21.46 32.17 28.75
N GLY A 487 -22.49 31.40 28.40
CA GLY A 487 -23.47 30.82 29.33
C GLY A 487 -22.89 29.71 30.23
N GLU A 488 -23.51 29.51 31.40
CA GLU A 488 -23.11 28.47 32.37
C GLU A 488 -23.16 27.06 31.76
N ASP A 489 -24.12 26.82 30.86
CA ASP A 489 -24.33 25.52 30.18
C ASP A 489 -23.12 25.09 29.34
N LEU A 490 -22.49 26.01 28.60
CA LEU A 490 -21.31 25.68 27.78
C LEU A 490 -20.12 25.29 28.65
N LEU A 491 -19.97 25.90 29.84
CA LEU A 491 -18.92 25.52 30.78
C LEU A 491 -19.16 24.14 31.39
N VAL A 492 -20.43 23.80 31.65
CA VAL A 492 -20.80 22.45 32.09
C VAL A 492 -20.47 21.43 31.01
N GLU A 493 -20.81 21.72 29.75
CA GLU A 493 -20.51 20.86 28.60
C GLU A 493 -19.00 20.60 28.46
N LYS A 494 -18.18 21.66 28.55
CA LYS A 494 -16.72 21.55 28.44
C LYS A 494 -16.03 20.79 29.58
N LEU A 495 -16.65 20.75 30.76
CA LEU A 495 -16.05 20.17 31.98
C LEU A 495 -16.65 18.83 32.39
N LYS A 496 -17.79 18.39 31.83
CA LYS A 496 -18.42 17.12 32.20
C LYS A 496 -17.91 15.96 31.32
N PRO A 497 -17.57 14.79 31.90
CA PRO A 497 -17.45 14.48 33.32
C PRO A 497 -16.19 15.12 33.94
N LEU A 498 -16.29 15.54 35.21
CA LEU A 498 -15.17 16.11 35.98
C LEU A 498 -14.81 15.17 37.13
N TYR A 499 -13.51 14.85 37.23
CA TYR A 499 -12.93 14.06 38.30
C TYR A 499 -11.89 14.89 39.03
N LEU A 500 -11.83 14.80 40.36
CA LEU A 500 -10.86 15.52 41.18
C LEU A 500 -10.27 14.57 42.23
N SER A 501 -9.09 14.91 42.75
CA SER A 501 -8.46 14.13 43.81
C SER A 501 -9.12 14.40 45.16
N GLY A 502 -9.30 13.36 45.94
CA GLY A 502 -9.57 13.45 47.38
C GLY A 502 -8.28 13.63 48.19
N THR A 503 -8.42 13.91 49.48
CA THR A 503 -7.30 13.93 50.44
C THR A 503 -6.67 12.55 50.66
N ASP A 504 -7.38 11.49 50.27
CA ASP A 504 -6.94 10.10 50.19
C ASP A 504 -6.03 9.83 48.97
N LYS A 505 -5.71 10.86 48.18
CA LYS A 505 -4.90 10.76 46.95
C LYS A 505 -5.51 9.86 45.87
N ARG A 506 -6.83 9.65 45.90
CA ARG A 506 -7.57 8.91 44.87
C ARG A 506 -8.41 9.87 44.05
N MET A 507 -8.68 9.49 42.80
CA MET A 507 -9.54 10.26 41.91
C MET A 507 -10.99 9.89 42.14
N HIS A 508 -11.85 10.91 42.27
CA HIS A 508 -13.27 10.76 42.54
C HIS A 508 -14.11 11.58 41.56
N PRO A 509 -15.30 11.11 41.17
CA PRO A 509 -16.32 11.96 40.55
C PRO A 509 -16.57 13.22 41.38
N VAL A 510 -16.73 14.38 40.75
CA VAL A 510 -16.84 15.66 41.48
C VAL A 510 -18.05 15.71 42.44
N ASP A 511 -19.11 14.95 42.15
CA ASP A 511 -20.36 14.88 42.92
C ASP A 511 -20.27 14.00 44.18
N SER A 512 -19.26 13.13 44.28
CA SER A 512 -18.98 12.36 45.51
C SER A 512 -18.10 13.11 46.50
N LEU A 513 -17.46 14.19 46.06
CA LEU A 513 -16.53 14.98 46.88
C LEU A 513 -17.23 16.01 47.75
N VAL A 514 -16.59 16.30 48.89
CA VAL A 514 -17.01 17.32 49.85
C VAL A 514 -15.89 18.32 50.08
N TYR A 515 -16.17 19.62 49.97
CA TYR A 515 -15.17 20.65 50.30
C TYR A 515 -15.45 21.27 51.66
N THR A 516 -14.39 21.71 52.35
CA THR A 516 -14.47 22.38 53.65
C THR A 516 -14.11 23.85 53.52
N SER A 517 -14.94 24.73 54.06
CA SER A 517 -14.64 26.16 54.25
C SER A 517 -13.99 26.45 55.61
N ILE A 518 -14.01 25.47 56.52
CA ILE A 518 -13.54 25.59 57.90
C ILE A 518 -12.10 25.10 58.00
N ARG A 519 -11.22 25.96 58.51
CA ARG A 519 -9.83 25.59 58.81
C ARG A 519 -9.80 24.67 60.04
N HIS A 520 -9.05 23.56 59.97
CA HIS A 520 -8.75 22.65 61.10
C HIS A 520 -9.86 21.69 61.56
N VAL A 521 -10.70 21.16 60.66
CA VAL A 521 -11.61 20.04 60.98
C VAL A 521 -10.88 18.70 60.78
N ASN A 522 -10.82 17.84 61.79
CA ASN A 522 -10.05 16.58 61.77
C ASN A 522 -10.95 15.35 61.55
N LEU A 523 -11.41 15.19 60.32
CA LEU A 523 -12.44 14.20 59.95
C LEU A 523 -11.90 12.76 59.78
N GLY A 524 -10.84 12.37 60.49
CA GLY A 524 -10.04 11.17 60.21
C GLY A 524 -10.75 9.80 60.13
N ASP A 525 -12.03 9.71 60.50
CA ASP A 525 -12.84 8.47 60.46
C ASP A 525 -14.20 8.66 59.77
N THR A 526 -14.31 9.54 58.78
CA THR A 526 -15.60 9.77 58.08
C THR A 526 -15.61 9.13 56.70
N ASP A 527 -16.75 8.55 56.29
CA ASP A 527 -17.00 8.04 54.93
C ASP A 527 -17.05 9.14 53.84
N LEU A 528 -16.63 10.36 54.16
CA LEU A 528 -16.66 11.51 53.25
C LEU A 528 -15.32 11.65 52.55
N TYR A 529 -15.36 11.70 51.21
CA TYR A 529 -14.19 12.03 50.41
C TYR A 529 -13.99 13.54 50.37
N LEU A 530 -13.00 14.03 51.11
CA LEU A 530 -12.70 15.46 51.15
C LEU A 530 -11.94 15.89 49.90
N LEU A 531 -12.39 16.95 49.25
CA LEU A 531 -11.73 17.56 48.11
C LEU A 531 -10.31 17.97 48.50
N TRP A 532 -9.33 17.48 47.75
CA TRP A 532 -7.98 17.98 47.80
C TRP A 532 -7.79 19.09 46.78
N THR A 533 -7.09 20.16 47.17
CA THR A 533 -6.61 21.18 46.23
C THR A 533 -5.12 21.45 46.46
N PRO A 534 -4.38 21.79 45.40
CA PRO A 534 -2.98 22.22 45.51
C PRO A 534 -2.87 23.40 46.48
N ARG A 535 -1.94 23.34 47.44
CA ARG A 535 -1.65 24.47 48.33
C ARG A 535 -0.76 25.50 47.62
N THR A 536 -1.29 26.11 46.58
CA THR A 536 -0.67 27.26 45.91
C THR A 536 -1.31 28.55 46.43
N ARG A 537 -0.63 29.71 46.26
CA ARG A 537 -1.12 31.00 46.78
C ARG A 537 -2.50 31.40 46.22
N ASP A 538 -2.93 30.81 45.10
CA ASP A 538 -4.10 31.25 44.34
C ASP A 538 -5.26 30.24 44.29
N VAL A 539 -5.06 29.00 44.76
CA VAL A 539 -6.07 27.93 44.72
C VAL A 539 -6.42 27.48 46.14
N TYR A 540 -7.63 27.85 46.58
CA TYR A 540 -8.23 27.38 47.83
C TYR A 540 -9.52 26.60 47.49
N PRO A 541 -9.86 25.53 48.23
CA PRO A 541 -11.04 24.69 47.92
C PRO A 541 -12.31 25.51 47.72
N GLU A 542 -12.59 26.44 48.63
CA GLU A 542 -13.78 27.29 48.56
C GLU A 542 -13.77 28.22 47.34
N ARG A 543 -12.63 28.85 47.02
CA ARG A 543 -12.51 29.76 45.89
C ARG A 543 -12.64 29.01 44.57
N PHE A 544 -11.99 27.85 44.46
CA PHE A 544 -12.07 26.98 43.30
C PHE A 544 -13.50 26.49 43.06
N CYS A 545 -14.16 25.97 44.10
CA CYS A 545 -15.55 25.51 44.02
C CYS A 545 -16.51 26.63 43.59
N LYS A 546 -16.29 27.88 44.03
CA LYS A 546 -17.08 29.05 43.59
C LYS A 546 -16.88 29.44 42.12
N LEU A 547 -15.79 29.01 41.48
CA LEU A 547 -15.54 29.24 40.06
C LEU A 547 -16.19 28.17 39.17
N LEU A 548 -16.39 26.96 39.70
CA LEU A 548 -17.07 25.87 39.00
C LEU A 548 -18.56 26.19 38.79
N PRO A 549 -19.15 25.69 37.67
CA PRO A 549 -20.60 25.70 37.48
C PRO A 549 -21.32 25.01 38.63
N ASN A 550 -22.53 25.45 38.97
CA ASN A 550 -23.24 24.96 40.16
C ASN A 550 -23.46 23.43 40.13
N VAL A 551 -23.72 22.86 38.96
CA VAL A 551 -23.94 21.41 38.75
C VAL A 551 -22.67 20.58 38.97
N LEU A 552 -21.49 21.19 38.81
CA LEU A 552 -20.18 20.53 38.96
C LEU A 552 -19.49 20.94 40.27
N ARG A 553 -20.20 21.58 41.21
CA ARG A 553 -19.63 22.00 42.48
C ARG A 553 -19.70 20.85 43.49
N PRO A 554 -18.57 20.44 44.10
CA PRO A 554 -18.59 19.52 45.25
C PRO A 554 -19.48 20.06 46.37
N LYS A 555 -20.08 19.17 47.18
CA LYS A 555 -20.98 19.61 48.26
C LYS A 555 -20.19 20.30 49.37
N ALA A 556 -20.74 21.37 49.95
CA ALA A 556 -20.09 21.98 51.10
C ALA A 556 -20.31 21.11 52.35
N LEU A 557 -19.29 20.93 53.18
CA LEU A 557 -19.44 20.22 54.47
C LEU A 557 -20.54 20.86 55.34
N SER A 558 -20.66 22.19 55.32
CA SER A 558 -21.71 22.92 56.02
C SER A 558 -23.12 22.56 55.54
N GLU A 559 -23.32 22.38 54.24
CA GLU A 559 -24.62 22.00 53.68
C GLU A 559 -25.01 20.58 54.11
N LEU A 560 -24.06 19.65 54.09
CA LEU A 560 -24.27 18.27 54.57
C LEU A 560 -24.58 18.23 56.06
N CYS A 561 -23.85 19.01 56.87
CA CYS A 561 -24.08 19.07 58.31
C CYS A 561 -25.41 19.74 58.65
N ILE A 562 -25.78 20.86 57.99
CA ILE A 562 -27.08 21.52 58.20
C ILE A 562 -28.22 20.57 57.84
N ARG A 563 -28.12 19.89 56.69
CA ARG A 563 -29.13 18.92 56.27
C ARG A 563 -29.28 17.78 57.27
N LYS A 564 -28.17 17.17 57.70
CA LYS A 564 -28.21 16.11 58.72
C LYS A 564 -28.72 16.59 60.07
N VAL A 565 -28.37 17.82 60.49
CA VAL A 565 -28.90 18.42 61.73
C VAL A 565 -30.40 18.69 61.59
N SER A 566 -30.88 19.17 60.44
CA SER A 566 -32.32 19.36 60.21
C SER A 566 -33.11 18.04 60.15
N GLU A 567 -32.51 16.98 59.58
CA GLU A 567 -33.11 15.63 59.53
C GLU A 567 -33.10 14.97 60.92
N SER A 568 -32.05 15.17 61.73
CA SER A 568 -31.96 14.63 63.10
C SER A 568 -32.69 15.46 64.17
N CYS A 569 -33.17 16.67 63.84
CA CYS A 569 -34.00 17.48 64.75
C CYS A 569 -35.47 16.99 64.79
N VAL A 570 -35.92 16.26 63.76
CA VAL A 570 -37.31 15.73 63.68
C VAL A 570 -37.48 14.42 64.45
N GLU A 571 -36.39 13.66 64.67
CA GLU A 571 -36.42 12.42 65.47
C GLU A 571 -35.28 12.42 66.49
N CYS A 572 -35.55 12.94 67.68
CA CYS A 572 -34.66 12.77 68.83
C CYS A 572 -34.58 11.29 69.26
N LYS A 573 -33.58 10.57 68.76
CA LYS A 573 -32.94 9.46 69.49
C LYS A 573 -31.43 9.67 69.51
N LYS A 574 -30.87 9.59 70.73
CA LYS A 574 -29.51 9.98 71.14
C LYS A 574 -28.37 9.11 70.59
N ASP A 575 -28.61 8.26 69.60
CA ASP A 575 -27.60 7.29 69.17
C ASP A 575 -26.92 7.72 67.86
N SER A 576 -25.68 8.18 68.02
CA SER A 576 -24.66 8.46 67.00
C SER A 576 -24.87 9.67 66.09
N ILE A 577 -24.67 10.88 66.63
CA ILE A 577 -24.35 12.04 65.78
C ILE A 577 -23.06 11.70 64.99
N PRO A 578 -23.08 11.71 63.64
CA PRO A 578 -21.91 11.40 62.85
C PRO A 578 -20.74 12.34 63.21
N LYS A 579 -19.52 11.79 63.27
CA LYS A 579 -18.31 12.52 63.69
C LYS A 579 -18.09 13.86 62.96
N HIS A 580 -18.41 13.93 61.66
CA HIS A 580 -18.33 15.18 60.90
C HIS A 580 -19.31 16.26 61.39
N VAL A 581 -20.50 15.89 61.84
CA VAL A 581 -21.50 16.83 62.36
C VAL A 581 -21.06 17.36 63.73
N SER A 582 -20.54 16.48 64.60
CA SER A 582 -20.05 16.89 65.92
C SER A 582 -18.78 17.73 65.85
N GLU A 583 -17.86 17.43 64.93
CA GLU A 583 -16.69 18.28 64.68
C GLU A 583 -17.05 19.62 64.03
N PHE A 584 -17.99 19.64 63.09
CA PHE A 584 -18.52 20.88 62.53
C PHE A 584 -19.13 21.78 63.61
N GLN A 585 -19.96 21.22 64.50
CA GLN A 585 -20.53 21.92 65.65
C GLN A 585 -19.46 22.45 66.62
N ARG A 586 -18.36 21.70 66.85
CA ARG A 586 -17.24 22.15 67.71
C ARG A 586 -16.42 23.28 67.09
N SER A 587 -16.29 23.30 65.76
CA SER A 587 -15.48 24.27 65.02
C SER A 587 -16.19 25.61 64.76
N MET A 588 -17.52 25.61 64.76
CA MET A 588 -18.33 26.83 64.72
C MET A 588 -18.42 27.41 66.13
N THR A 589 -17.84 28.59 66.36
CA THR A 589 -18.18 29.37 67.56
C THR A 589 -19.70 29.58 67.58
N PHE A 590 -20.31 29.30 68.74
CA PHE A 590 -21.76 29.25 68.97
C PHE A 590 -22.63 30.41 68.41
N PRO A 591 -22.14 31.65 68.13
CA PRO A 591 -23.03 32.69 67.57
C PRO A 591 -23.46 32.47 66.12
N ASN A 592 -22.68 31.74 65.29
CA ASN A 592 -22.94 31.64 63.85
C ASN A 592 -23.91 30.51 63.47
N LEU A 593 -24.14 29.54 64.36
CA LEU A 593 -25.07 28.42 64.10
C LEU A 593 -26.53 28.89 64.17
N GLN A 594 -26.88 29.76 65.13
CA GLN A 594 -28.22 30.33 65.23
C GLN A 594 -28.56 31.20 64.02
N HIS A 595 -27.63 32.01 63.52
CA HIS A 595 -27.87 32.85 62.34
C HIS A 595 -28.00 32.01 61.04
N SER A 596 -27.27 30.90 60.93
CA SER A 596 -27.32 30.00 59.77
C SER A 596 -28.61 29.15 59.75
N LEU A 597 -29.05 28.67 60.92
CA LEU A 597 -30.33 27.98 61.09
C LEU A 597 -31.52 28.93 60.87
N TYR A 598 -31.43 30.18 61.37
CA TYR A 598 -32.45 31.20 61.16
C TYR A 598 -32.61 31.63 59.69
N LEU A 599 -31.54 31.61 58.90
CA LEU A 599 -31.61 31.85 57.45
C LEU A 599 -32.16 30.65 56.67
N ALA A 600 -31.88 29.42 57.12
CA ALA A 600 -32.41 28.20 56.49
C ALA A 600 -33.92 28.02 56.73
N GLU A 601 -34.45 28.45 57.88
CA GLU A 601 -35.89 28.42 58.17
C GLU A 601 -36.69 29.50 57.42
N ASN A 602 -36.04 30.55 56.90
CA ASN A 602 -36.71 31.71 56.28
C ASN A 602 -36.63 31.77 54.75
N GLN A 603 -36.00 30.80 54.06
CA GLN A 603 -36.07 30.70 52.59
C GLN A 603 -37.23 29.80 52.17
N GLN A 604 -38.42 30.38 52.06
CA GLN A 604 -39.57 29.77 51.37
C GLN A 604 -39.23 29.61 49.87
N PHE A 605 -39.21 28.37 49.39
CA PHE A 605 -39.30 28.07 47.96
C PHE A 605 -40.69 28.49 47.44
N PRO A 606 -40.83 29.13 46.26
CA PRO A 606 -42.13 29.29 45.63
C PRO A 606 -42.63 27.91 45.13
N PRO A 607 -43.95 27.69 45.06
CA PRO A 607 -44.52 26.39 44.74
C PRO A 607 -44.26 26.01 43.27
N LEU A 608 -44.15 24.69 43.06
CA LEU A 608 -43.83 23.95 41.83
C LEU A 608 -44.54 24.43 40.55
#